data_AF-A0ABD4ZZ64-F1
#
_entry.id   AF-A0ABD4ZZ64-F1
#
_cell.length_a   1.000
_cell.length_b   1.000
_cell.length_c   1.000
_cell.angle_alpha   90.00
_cell.angle_beta   90.00
_cell.angle_gamma   90.00
#
_symmetry.space_group_name_H-M   'P 1'
#
loop_
_entity.id
_entity.type
_entity.pdbx_description
1 polymer ?
#
loop_
_entity_poly.entity_id
_entity_poly.type
_entity_poly.pdbx_seq_one_letter_code
_entity_poly.pdbx_strand_id
1 'polypeptide(L)' 'MIKKLEKELKELNTKRNKLSKFLSKQNKKTLSANQLELLKEQKQAMGKYAKALKLRIKDLKEAK' A
#
# COMPACT_ATOMS: atom_id res chain seq x y z
N MET A 1 -14.06 -15.35 4.50
CA MET A 1 -13.06 -14.44 5.10
C MET A 1 -11.84 -14.25 4.21
N ILE A 2 -11.08 -15.32 3.92
CA ILE A 2 -9.81 -15.27 3.15
C ILE A 2 -9.95 -14.56 1.79
N LYS A 3 -10.94 -14.95 0.97
CA LYS A 3 -11.20 -14.30 -0.34
C LYS A 3 -11.41 -12.78 -0.25
N LYS A 4 -12.01 -12.29 0.84
CA LYS A 4 -12.21 -10.83 1.06
C LYS A 4 -10.87 -10.14 1.35
N LEU A 5 -10.04 -10.73 2.21
CA LEU A 5 -8.70 -10.23 2.53
C LEU A 5 -7.76 -10.26 1.31
N GLU A 6 -7.85 -11.28 0.47
CA GLU A 6 -7.07 -11.37 -0.78
C GLU A 6 -7.48 -10.27 -1.78
N LYS A 7 -8.79 -9.99 -1.90
CA LYS A 7 -9.30 -8.88 -2.72
C LYS A 7 -8.79 -7.54 -2.20
N GLU A 8 -8.88 -7.31 -0.89
CA GLU A 8 -8.40 -6.09 -0.25
C GLU A 8 -6.89 -5.88 -0.44
N LEU A 9 -6.08 -6.95 -0.26
CA LEU A 9 -4.65 -6.90 -0.51
C LEU A 9 -4.33 -6.53 -1.96
N LYS A 10 -5.09 -7.05 -2.94
CA LYS A 10 -4.94 -6.71 -4.36
C LYS A 10 -5.26 -5.24 -4.62
N GLU A 11 -6.34 -4.72 -4.05
CA GLU A 11 -6.74 -3.32 -4.19
C GLU A 11 -5.73 -2.36 -3.54
N LEU A 12 -5.26 -2.70 -2.34
CA LEU A 12 -4.23 -1.94 -1.63
C LEU A 12 -2.93 -1.87 -2.42
N ASN A 13 -2.46 -3.01 -2.95
CA ASN A 13 -1.26 -3.06 -3.80
C ASN A 13 -1.45 -2.23 -5.07
N THR A 14 -2.63 -2.25 -5.69
CA THR A 14 -2.96 -1.42 -6.86
C THR A 14 -2.86 0.07 -6.53
N LYS A 15 -3.47 0.51 -5.42
CA LYS A 15 -3.40 1.90 -4.96
C LYS A 15 -1.96 2.31 -4.64
N ARG A 16 -1.20 1.46 -3.92
CA ARG A 16 0.22 1.70 -3.60
C ARG A 16 1.07 1.85 -4.86
N ASN A 17 0.79 1.05 -5.90
CA ASN A 17 1.52 1.11 -7.16
C ASN A 17 1.21 2.42 -7.93
N LYS A 18 -0.06 2.86 -7.93
CA LYS A 18 -0.44 4.17 -8.46
C LYS A 18 0.29 5.32 -7.75
N LEU A 19 0.34 5.28 -6.42
CA LEU A 19 1.07 6.26 -5.61
C LEU A 19 2.58 6.24 -5.90
N SER A 20 3.17 5.05 -6.06
CA SER A 20 4.59 4.93 -6.42
C SER A 20 4.89 5.55 -7.79
N LYS A 21 4.02 5.34 -8.78
CA LYS A 21 4.14 5.95 -10.12
C LYS A 21 3.98 7.47 -10.05
N PHE A 22 3.02 7.95 -9.27
CA PHE A 22 2.83 9.39 -9.05
C PHE A 22 4.09 10.03 -8.46
N LEU A 23 4.64 9.45 -7.39
CA LEU A 23 5.88 9.92 -6.76
C LEU A 23 7.10 9.86 -7.71
N SER A 24 7.19 8.86 -8.59
CA SER A 24 8.30 8.76 -9.56
C SER A 24 8.24 9.81 -10.68
N LYS A 25 7.05 10.31 -10.98
CA LYS A 25 6.82 11.32 -12.04
C LYS A 25 6.85 12.75 -11.52
N GLN A 26 6.90 12.94 -10.20
CA GLN A 26 6.91 14.26 -9.57
C GLN A 26 8.27 14.93 -9.73
N ASN A 27 8.29 16.04 -10.46
CA ASN A 27 9.39 16.99 -10.54
C ASN A 27 9.29 17.95 -9.35
N LYS A 28 10.40 18.49 -8.85
CA LYS A 28 10.46 19.38 -7.65
C LYS A 28 9.56 20.64 -7.69
N LYS A 29 8.86 20.90 -8.81
CA LYS A 29 8.00 22.08 -9.04
C LYS A 29 6.50 21.84 -8.79
N THR A 30 6.04 20.59 -8.61
CA THR A 30 4.60 20.26 -8.58
C THR A 30 4.02 19.95 -7.19
N LEU A 31 4.84 19.72 -6.17
CA LEU A 31 4.40 19.50 -4.78
C LEU A 31 5.26 20.31 -3.83
N SER A 32 4.65 20.83 -2.76
CA SER A 32 5.43 21.32 -1.63
C SER A 32 6.16 20.16 -0.94
N ALA A 33 7.24 20.48 -0.22
CA ALA A 33 7.99 19.50 0.54
C ALA A 33 7.08 18.71 1.50
N ASN A 34 6.16 19.39 2.17
CA ASN A 34 5.21 18.79 3.11
C ASN A 34 4.26 17.80 2.42
N GLN A 35 3.73 18.16 1.24
CA GLN A 35 2.85 17.24 0.50
C GLN A 35 3.62 16.01 0.03
N LEU A 36 4.87 16.17 -0.41
CA LEU A 36 5.73 15.07 -0.81
C LEU A 36 6.02 14.12 0.35
N GLU A 37 6.27 14.66 1.54
CA GLU A 37 6.50 13.88 2.77
C GLU A 37 5.27 13.06 3.15
N LEU A 38 4.08 13.68 3.22
CA LEU A 38 2.82 13.00 3.50
C LEU A 38 2.55 11.83 2.55
N LEU A 39 2.84 11.99 1.25
CA LEU A 39 2.67 10.93 0.26
C LEU A 39 3.68 9.79 0.43
N LYS A 40 4.91 10.07 0.88
CA LYS A 40 5.90 9.04 1.21
C LYS A 40 5.47 8.25 2.44
N GLU A 41 5.01 8.93 3.49
CA GLU A 41 4.48 8.30 4.70
C GLU A 41 3.27 7.43 4.40
N GLN A 42 2.32 7.93 3.60
CA GLN A 42 1.17 7.16 3.15
C GLN A 42 1.61 5.87 2.43
N LYS A 43 2.57 5.97 1.50
CA LYS A 43 3.11 4.79 0.79
C LYS A 43 3.71 3.76 1.75
N GLN A 44 4.42 4.22 2.78
CA GLN A 44 5.00 3.36 3.81
C GLN A 44 3.91 2.69 4.66
N ALA A 45 2.90 3.44 5.11
CA ALA A 45 1.78 2.93 5.88
C ALA A 45 1.00 1.84 5.10
N MET A 46 0.72 2.09 3.82
CA MET A 46 0.10 1.09 2.94
C MET A 46 0.98 -0.17 2.79
N GLY A 47 2.30 -0.02 2.76
CA GLY A 47 3.23 -1.15 2.74
C GLY A 47 3.19 -2.00 4.02
N LYS A 48 3.16 -1.34 5.19
CA LYS A 48 2.99 -2.01 6.49
C LYS A 48 1.66 -2.77 6.55
N TYR A 49 0.58 -2.13 6.11
CA TYR A 49 -0.75 -2.77 6.08
C TYR A 49 -0.80 -3.99 5.13
N ALA A 50 -0.20 -3.88 3.94
CA ALA A 50 -0.11 -5.02 3.01
C ALA A 50 0.65 -6.21 3.60
N LYS A 51 1.71 -5.95 4.38
CA LYS A 51 2.47 -6.99 5.09
C LYS A 51 1.60 -7.67 6.14
N ALA A 52 0.86 -6.91 6.94
CA ALA A 52 -0.05 -7.45 7.95
C ALA A 52 -1.17 -8.31 7.31
N LEU A 53 -1.78 -7.84 6.21
CA LEU A 53 -2.78 -8.61 5.47
C LEU A 53 -2.22 -9.93 4.94
N LYS A 54 -0.99 -9.92 4.40
CA LYS A 54 -0.34 -11.14 3.89
C LYS A 54 -0.11 -12.17 4.99
N LEU A 55 0.34 -11.74 6.17
CA LEU A 55 0.52 -12.60 7.34
C LEU A 55 -0.83 -13.17 7.79
N ARG A 56 -1.85 -12.32 7.95
CA ARG A 56 -3.19 -12.77 8.37
C ARG A 56 -3.79 -13.80 7.40
N ILE A 57 -3.61 -13.61 6.09
CA ILE A 57 -4.06 -14.58 5.08
C ILE A 57 -3.32 -15.91 5.23
N LYS A 58 -2.00 -15.88 5.50
CA LYS A 58 -1.19 -17.07 5.71
C LYS A 58 -1.68 -17.84 6.94
N ASP A 59 -1.81 -17.18 8.09
CA ASP A 59 -2.26 -17.80 9.34
C ASP A 59 -3.65 -18.45 9.18
N LEU A 60 -4.56 -17.79 8.45
CA LEU A 60 -5.90 -18.32 8.17
C LEU A 60 -5.91 -19.52 7.21
N LYS A 61 -4.89 -19.66 6.35
CA LYS A 61 -4.74 -20.81 5.46
C LYS A 61 -4.10 -22.00 6.18
N GLU A 62 -3.21 -21.75 7.13
CA GLU A 62 -2.54 -22.78 7.92
C GLU A 62 -3.42 -23.31 9.07
N ALA A 63 -4.31 -22.48 9.61
CA ALA A 63 -5.29 -22.89 10.63
C ALA A 63 -6.49 -23.68 10.06
N LYS A 64 -6.43 -24.13 8.81
CA LYS A 64 -7.52 -24.77 8.08
C LYS A 64 -7.07 -26.09 7.50
#